data_AF-A0A7K4X577-F1
#
_entry.id   AF-A0A7K4X577-F1
#
_cell.length_a   1.000
_cell.length_b   1.000
_cell.length_c   1.000
_cell.angle_alpha   90.00
_cell.angle_beta   90.00
_cell.angle_gamma   90.00
#
_symmetry.space_group_name_H-M   'P 1'
#
loop_
_entity.id
_entity.type
_entity.pdbx_description
1 polymer ?
#
loop_
_entity_poly.entity_id
_entity_poly.type
_entity_poly.pdbx_seq_one_letter_code
_entity_poly.pdbx_strand_id
1 'polypeptide(L)'
;RSVNIVAFGNERDGFSEDSQQPSLIWSYLGRSALISQIDSSLSASYVGNPVFTEYQAYVFGNVRLVVHDCPVWDIFDSDWYTSCRLIGGADIIVIKYSVNDKTSFQELKDSYVPMVKKALNHCSVPVIISAIGARKNGVPCTCPLCTSDRRSCVTTSEGVQLAKELGATYLELHTLNDFYIQKYFGGVLEYFMIQSLNQKSSEKMKKRRKTQRCHRVQPPQLEQPEKMPILKGEASHYNADLHNLLCCCQCADVAFYPEDLSRAVEAHKIILCSVSHLFMLLFGVKSPSDSQDASIVQLAKSLFVVEAGDPFPSSPHGAPPCVPPVRVVVKDSVFCSCLPDILHFIYSGTCWEQI
;
A
#
# COMPACT_ATOMS: atom_id res chain seq x y z
N ARG A 1 -2.29 15.55 -31.30
CA ARG A 1 -2.89 14.21 -31.55
C ARG A 1 -3.58 13.78 -30.26
N SER A 2 -4.64 12.97 -30.30
CA SER A 2 -5.29 12.51 -29.07
C SER A 2 -5.44 11.00 -29.00
N VAL A 3 -5.38 10.49 -27.78
CA VAL A 3 -5.71 9.13 -27.40
C VAL A 3 -6.84 9.20 -26.37
N ASN A 4 -7.94 8.49 -26.64
CA ASN A 4 -9.10 8.39 -25.79
C ASN A 4 -9.09 7.01 -25.13
N ILE A 5 -9.11 6.96 -23.80
CA ILE A 5 -9.16 5.72 -23.03
C ILE A 5 -10.48 5.70 -22.27
N VAL A 6 -11.11 4.54 -22.24
CA VAL A 6 -12.26 4.30 -21.37
C VAL A 6 -11.87 3.22 -20.37
N ALA A 7 -11.95 3.54 -19.09
CA ALA A 7 -11.75 2.60 -18.00
C ALA A 7 -13.11 2.25 -17.37
N PHE A 8 -13.39 0.95 -17.21
CA PHE A 8 -14.62 0.44 -16.62
C PHE A 8 -14.33 -0.44 -15.40
N GLY A 9 -15.23 -0.39 -14.43
CA GLY A 9 -15.22 -1.26 -13.25
C GLY A 9 -14.48 -0.66 -12.07
N ASN A 10 -14.48 -1.38 -10.96
CA ASN A 10 -14.03 -0.87 -9.67
C ASN A 10 -12.87 -1.69 -9.10
N GLU A 11 -11.79 -1.02 -8.75
CA GLU A 11 -10.60 -1.59 -8.13
C GLU A 11 -10.65 -1.66 -6.59
N ARG A 12 -11.68 -1.10 -5.97
CA ARG A 12 -11.81 -1.04 -4.50
C ARG A 12 -12.33 -2.36 -3.94
N ASP A 13 -11.78 -2.75 -2.79
CA ASP A 13 -12.33 -3.83 -1.98
C ASP A 13 -13.62 -3.33 -1.32
N GLY A 14 -14.75 -4.04 -1.50
CA GLY A 14 -16.04 -3.69 -0.87
C GLY A 14 -16.04 -3.62 0.67
N PHE A 15 -14.93 -3.97 1.32
CA PHE A 15 -14.72 -3.95 2.77
C PHE A 15 -13.86 -2.78 3.28
N SER A 16 -13.36 -1.91 2.40
CA SER A 16 -12.48 -0.79 2.78
C SER A 16 -13.21 0.54 2.66
N GLU A 17 -13.66 1.09 3.80
CA GLU A 17 -14.12 2.49 3.90
C GLU A 17 -12.97 3.50 3.81
N ASP A 18 -11.73 3.02 3.64
CA ASP A 18 -10.57 3.90 3.57
C ASP A 18 -10.52 4.61 2.20
N SER A 19 -11.15 5.77 2.16
CA SER A 19 -11.26 6.68 1.02
C SER A 19 -9.91 7.19 0.47
N GLN A 20 -8.79 6.84 1.12
CA GLN A 20 -7.45 7.34 0.82
C GLN A 20 -6.70 6.56 -0.27
N GLN A 21 -7.13 5.36 -0.67
CA GLN A 21 -6.41 4.62 -1.71
C GLN A 21 -6.61 5.24 -3.10
N PRO A 22 -5.51 5.59 -3.80
CA PRO A 22 -5.57 6.18 -5.13
C PRO A 22 -6.10 5.17 -6.15
N SER A 23 -6.90 5.63 -7.12
CA SER A 23 -7.39 4.78 -8.22
C SER A 23 -6.27 4.37 -9.17
N LEU A 24 -6.45 3.31 -9.96
CA LEU A 24 -5.45 2.84 -10.94
C LEU A 24 -5.07 3.96 -11.93
N ILE A 25 -6.09 4.64 -12.47
CA ILE A 25 -5.92 5.71 -13.46
C ILE A 25 -5.27 6.93 -12.81
N TRP A 26 -5.71 7.28 -11.60
CA TRP A 26 -5.10 8.38 -10.83
C TRP A 26 -3.63 8.12 -10.54
N SER A 27 -3.28 6.92 -10.11
CA SER A 27 -1.91 6.53 -9.79
C SER A 27 -1.01 6.50 -11.04
N TYR A 28 -1.57 6.16 -12.21
CA TYR A 28 -0.83 6.22 -13.47
C TYR A 28 -0.58 7.66 -13.92
N LEU A 29 -1.61 8.51 -13.88
CA LEU A 29 -1.51 9.88 -14.40
C LEU A 29 -0.82 10.84 -13.41
N GLY A 30 -0.82 10.52 -12.12
CA GLY A 30 -0.18 11.29 -11.06
C GLY A 30 -0.62 12.77 -11.03
N ARG A 31 0.28 13.63 -10.51
CA ARG A 31 0.08 15.09 -10.40
C ARG A 31 -0.02 15.83 -11.74
N SER A 32 0.14 15.13 -12.86
CA SER A 32 0.20 15.71 -14.21
C SER A 32 -1.17 15.77 -14.90
N ALA A 33 -2.21 15.17 -14.32
CA ALA A 33 -3.56 15.22 -14.85
C ALA A 33 -4.31 16.48 -14.39
N LEU A 34 -4.95 17.15 -15.35
CA LEU A 34 -6.06 18.06 -15.09
C LEU A 34 -7.31 17.19 -14.92
N ILE A 35 -7.94 17.27 -13.75
CA ILE A 35 -9.18 16.55 -13.45
C ILE A 35 -10.35 17.46 -13.81
N SER A 36 -11.24 16.99 -14.67
CA SER A 36 -12.56 17.58 -14.86
C SER A 36 -13.59 16.55 -14.41
N GLN A 37 -14.27 16.81 -13.29
CA GLN A 37 -15.45 16.05 -12.92
C GLN A 37 -16.61 16.57 -13.75
N ILE A 38 -17.18 15.70 -14.59
CA ILE A 38 -18.38 16.00 -15.37
C ILE A 38 -19.52 15.22 -14.72
N ASP A 39 -20.36 15.91 -13.95
CA ASP A 39 -21.65 15.38 -13.56
C ASP A 39 -22.53 15.33 -14.81
N SER A 40 -22.68 14.14 -15.40
CA SER A 40 -23.69 13.93 -16.42
C SER A 40 -25.06 14.05 -15.77
N SER A 41 -25.63 15.26 -15.80
CA SER A 41 -26.98 15.57 -15.33
C SER A 41 -28.03 14.94 -16.26
N LEU A 42 -28.17 13.62 -16.21
CA LEU A 42 -29.22 12.86 -16.92
C LEU A 42 -29.79 11.74 -16.05
N SER A 43 -30.11 12.02 -14.79
CA SER A 43 -31.26 11.46 -14.10
C SER A 43 -31.50 12.23 -12.80
N ALA A 44 -32.74 12.68 -12.61
CA ALA A 44 -33.16 13.21 -11.32
C ALA A 44 -33.07 12.09 -10.26
N SER A 45 -32.71 12.50 -9.05
CA SER A 45 -32.84 11.77 -7.78
C SER A 45 -31.95 10.56 -7.50
N TYR A 46 -30.62 10.72 -7.45
CA TYR A 46 -29.78 10.05 -6.44
C TYR A 46 -28.61 10.97 -6.04
N VAL A 47 -28.49 11.24 -4.74
CA VAL A 47 -27.41 12.04 -4.16
C VAL A 47 -26.15 11.17 -4.11
N GLY A 48 -25.12 11.53 -4.88
CA GLY A 48 -23.72 11.20 -4.57
C GLY A 48 -23.00 10.16 -5.43
N ASN A 49 -22.68 10.47 -6.69
CA ASN A 49 -21.37 10.20 -7.35
C ASN A 49 -21.43 10.63 -8.83
N PRO A 50 -20.37 11.21 -9.40
CA PRO A 50 -20.31 11.42 -10.85
C PRO A 50 -20.33 10.07 -11.59
N VAL A 51 -21.15 9.97 -12.64
CA VAL A 51 -21.30 8.77 -13.50
C VAL A 51 -19.96 8.29 -14.07
N PHE A 52 -19.03 9.21 -14.32
CA PHE A 52 -17.63 8.93 -14.65
C PHE A 52 -16.74 10.13 -14.30
N THR A 53 -15.44 9.90 -14.10
CA THR A 53 -14.43 10.95 -13.93
C THR A 53 -13.61 11.11 -15.21
N GLU A 54 -13.45 12.33 -15.72
CA GLU A 54 -12.61 12.60 -16.89
C GLU A 54 -11.23 13.12 -16.45
N TYR A 55 -10.18 12.40 -16.83
CA TYR A 55 -8.80 12.81 -16.64
C TYR A 55 -8.21 13.28 -17.97
N GLN A 56 -7.55 14.43 -17.95
CA GLN A 56 -6.83 14.95 -19.11
C GLN A 56 -5.35 15.14 -18.78
N ALA A 57 -4.47 14.61 -19.63
CA ALA A 57 -3.03 14.76 -19.47
C ALA A 57 -2.34 14.92 -20.82
N TYR A 58 -1.08 15.35 -20.80
CA TYR A 58 -0.20 15.31 -21.98
C TYR A 58 0.83 14.21 -21.79
N VAL A 59 0.86 13.27 -22.75
CA VAL A 59 1.81 12.16 -22.80
C VAL A 59 2.64 12.26 -24.08
N PHE A 60 3.83 11.65 -24.08
CA PHE A 60 4.77 11.67 -25.22
C PHE A 60 5.02 13.10 -25.76
N GLY A 61 5.16 14.08 -24.86
CA GLY A 61 5.40 15.49 -25.18
C GLY A 61 4.15 16.29 -25.55
N ASN A 62 3.41 15.89 -26.60
CA ASN A 62 2.29 16.68 -27.14
C ASN A 62 1.04 15.89 -27.54
N VAL A 63 0.92 14.65 -27.06
CA VAL A 63 -0.29 13.84 -27.27
C VAL A 63 -1.25 14.09 -26.12
N ARG A 64 -2.46 14.58 -26.43
CA ARG A 64 -3.53 14.75 -25.45
C ARG A 64 -4.12 13.39 -25.12
N LEU A 65 -3.97 12.97 -23.88
CA LEU A 65 -4.61 11.80 -23.31
C LEU A 65 -5.90 12.23 -22.62
N VAL A 66 -7.01 11.60 -22.98
CA VAL A 66 -8.31 11.76 -22.32
C VAL A 66 -8.73 10.40 -21.79
N VAL A 67 -8.98 10.28 -20.49
CA VAL A 67 -9.43 9.04 -19.86
C VAL A 67 -10.79 9.27 -19.23
N HIS A 68 -11.79 8.51 -19.66
CA HIS A 68 -13.09 8.43 -19.01
C HIS A 68 -13.07 7.22 -18.06
N ASP A 69 -13.07 7.48 -16.75
CA ASP A 69 -13.04 6.45 -15.71
C ASP A 69 -14.45 6.25 -15.13
N CYS A 70 -15.04 5.10 -15.45
CA CYS A 70 -16.40 4.69 -15.10
C CYS A 70 -16.33 3.58 -14.03
N PRO A 71 -16.33 3.92 -12.73
CA PRO A 71 -16.21 2.93 -11.65
C PRO A 71 -17.46 2.04 -11.54
N VAL A 72 -18.61 2.59 -11.92
CA VAL A 72 -19.90 1.89 -11.98
C VAL A 72 -20.26 1.56 -13.43
N TRP A 73 -21.05 0.50 -13.60
CA TRP A 73 -21.44 0.00 -14.92
C TRP A 73 -22.77 0.60 -15.43
N ASP A 74 -23.35 1.55 -14.71
CA ASP A 74 -24.64 2.23 -14.98
C ASP A 74 -24.75 2.81 -16.40
N ILE A 75 -23.62 3.09 -17.05
CA ILE A 75 -23.58 3.51 -18.46
C ILE A 75 -24.19 2.48 -19.41
N PHE A 76 -24.16 1.20 -19.05
CA PHE A 76 -24.79 0.11 -19.79
C PHE A 76 -26.28 -0.03 -19.47
N ASP A 77 -26.75 0.50 -18.33
CA ASP A 77 -28.13 0.42 -17.87
C ASP A 77 -29.02 1.52 -18.46
N SER A 78 -28.41 2.61 -18.94
CA SER A 78 -29.10 3.74 -19.59
C SER A 78 -29.56 3.40 -21.01
N ASP A 79 -28.71 3.60 -22.02
CA ASP A 79 -29.02 3.27 -23.42
C ASP A 79 -27.82 2.63 -24.16
N TRP A 80 -28.11 1.53 -24.86
CA TRP A 80 -27.13 0.77 -25.64
C TRP A 80 -26.36 1.64 -26.66
N TYR A 81 -26.99 2.69 -27.18
CA TYR A 81 -26.39 3.58 -28.17
C TYR A 81 -25.31 4.48 -27.57
N THR A 82 -25.54 5.09 -26.40
CA THR A 82 -24.50 5.87 -25.68
C THR A 82 -23.33 4.98 -25.28
N SER A 83 -23.60 3.79 -24.75
CA SER A 83 -22.57 2.78 -24.46
C SER A 83 -21.71 2.44 -25.69
N CYS A 84 -22.35 2.18 -26.84
CA CYS A 84 -21.64 1.90 -28.08
C CYS A 84 -20.86 3.11 -28.60
N ARG A 85 -21.37 4.34 -28.42
CA ARG A 85 -20.68 5.56 -28.84
C ARG A 85 -19.41 5.78 -28.02
N LEU A 86 -19.47 5.53 -26.71
CA LEU A 86 -18.33 5.67 -25.82
C LEU A 86 -17.26 4.60 -26.13
N ILE A 87 -17.65 3.33 -26.28
CA ILE A 87 -16.77 2.23 -26.68
C ILE A 87 -16.19 2.45 -28.09
N GLY A 88 -17.01 2.89 -29.04
CA GLY A 88 -16.59 3.16 -30.42
C GLY A 88 -15.70 4.39 -30.57
N GLY A 89 -15.75 5.33 -29.63
CA GLY A 89 -14.88 6.50 -29.56
C GLY A 89 -13.55 6.27 -28.83
N ALA A 90 -13.41 5.12 -28.18
CA ALA A 90 -12.22 4.73 -27.44
C ALA A 90 -11.12 4.19 -28.37
N ASP A 91 -9.88 4.55 -28.05
CA ASP A 91 -8.68 3.97 -28.67
C ASP A 91 -8.14 2.79 -27.89
N ILE A 92 -8.46 2.73 -26.58
CA ILE A 92 -8.06 1.67 -25.65
C ILE A 92 -9.19 1.54 -24.62
N ILE A 93 -9.54 0.32 -24.26
CA ILE A 93 -10.46 0.02 -23.16
C ILE A 93 -9.69 -0.65 -22.05
N VAL A 94 -9.88 -0.19 -20.82
CA VAL A 94 -9.35 -0.80 -19.60
C VAL A 94 -10.53 -1.32 -18.79
N ILE A 95 -10.53 -2.60 -18.44
CA ILE A 95 -11.49 -3.19 -17.49
C ILE A 95 -10.72 -3.50 -16.22
N LYS A 96 -11.15 -2.93 -15.10
CA LYS A 96 -10.49 -3.06 -13.80
C LYS A 96 -11.44 -3.69 -12.79
N TYR A 97 -10.92 -4.60 -11.97
CA TYR A 97 -11.66 -5.22 -10.88
C TYR A 97 -10.74 -5.53 -9.69
N SER A 98 -11.27 -5.53 -8.47
CA SER A 98 -10.56 -6.04 -7.30
C SER A 98 -10.50 -7.57 -7.30
N VAL A 99 -9.32 -8.15 -7.06
CA VAL A 99 -9.16 -9.59 -6.87
C VAL A 99 -9.87 -10.11 -5.61
N ASN A 100 -10.20 -9.24 -4.65
CA ASN A 100 -10.89 -9.60 -3.42
C ASN A 100 -12.40 -9.38 -3.50
N ASP A 101 -12.91 -8.79 -4.58
CA ASP A 101 -14.36 -8.62 -4.81
C ASP A 101 -14.87 -9.66 -5.80
N LYS A 102 -15.10 -10.87 -5.28
CA LYS A 102 -15.58 -11.98 -6.09
C LYS A 102 -16.99 -11.74 -6.65
N THR A 103 -17.84 -11.02 -5.93
CA THR A 103 -19.23 -10.77 -6.31
C THR A 103 -19.29 -9.83 -7.51
N SER A 104 -18.62 -8.67 -7.43
CA SER A 104 -18.54 -7.73 -8.55
C SER A 104 -17.84 -8.32 -9.77
N PHE A 105 -16.87 -9.23 -9.58
CA PHE A 105 -16.27 -9.96 -10.70
C PHE A 105 -17.26 -10.90 -11.40
N GLN A 106 -18.14 -11.59 -10.67
CA GLN A 106 -19.15 -12.44 -11.32
C GLN A 106 -20.20 -11.61 -12.03
N GLU A 107 -20.62 -10.48 -11.46
CA GLU A 107 -21.53 -9.54 -12.12
C GLU A 107 -20.92 -8.98 -13.42
N LEU A 108 -19.64 -8.56 -13.37
CA LEU A 108 -18.86 -8.21 -14.56
C LEU A 108 -18.95 -9.29 -15.63
N LYS A 109 -18.65 -10.53 -15.24
CA LYS A 109 -18.59 -11.66 -16.15
C LYS A 109 -19.95 -12.02 -16.75
N ASP A 110 -21.00 -12.06 -15.93
CA ASP A 110 -22.30 -12.60 -16.34
C ASP A 110 -23.16 -11.53 -17.03
N SER A 111 -23.08 -10.27 -16.60
CA SER A 111 -23.91 -9.16 -17.10
C SER A 111 -23.18 -8.31 -18.14
N TYR A 112 -21.98 -7.83 -17.83
CA TYR A 112 -21.35 -6.74 -18.60
C TYR A 112 -20.41 -7.23 -19.72
N VAL A 113 -19.75 -8.37 -19.56
CA VAL A 113 -18.89 -8.95 -20.60
C VAL A 113 -19.64 -9.22 -21.91
N PRO A 114 -20.84 -9.81 -21.91
CA PRO A 114 -21.63 -9.97 -23.14
C PRO A 114 -21.90 -8.64 -23.84
N MET A 115 -22.17 -7.58 -23.07
CA MET A 115 -22.44 -6.23 -23.60
C MET A 115 -21.18 -5.62 -24.21
N VAL A 116 -20.06 -5.65 -23.49
CA VAL A 116 -18.78 -5.16 -23.99
C VAL A 116 -18.36 -5.92 -25.25
N LYS A 117 -18.45 -7.25 -25.24
CA LYS A 117 -18.13 -8.11 -26.39
C LYS A 117 -19.00 -7.78 -27.60
N LYS A 118 -20.29 -7.55 -27.39
CA LYS A 118 -21.22 -7.15 -28.46
C LYS A 118 -20.84 -5.80 -29.07
N ALA A 119 -20.41 -4.83 -28.25
CA ALA A 119 -19.94 -3.53 -28.75
C ALA A 119 -18.61 -3.66 -29.52
N LEU A 120 -17.69 -4.48 -29.00
CA LEU A 120 -16.38 -4.76 -29.62
C LEU A 120 -16.47 -5.52 -30.95
N ASN A 121 -17.57 -6.21 -31.25
CA ASN A 121 -17.74 -6.87 -32.56
C ASN A 121 -17.69 -5.88 -33.74
N HIS A 122 -17.96 -4.60 -33.49
CA HIS A 122 -18.01 -3.56 -34.52
C HIS A 122 -16.79 -2.63 -34.50
N CYS A 123 -15.87 -2.78 -33.55
CA CYS A 123 -14.68 -1.93 -33.43
C CYS A 123 -13.44 -2.74 -33.04
N SER A 124 -12.27 -2.41 -33.60
CA SER A 124 -11.01 -3.11 -33.32
C SER A 124 -10.24 -2.46 -32.17
N VAL A 125 -10.94 -2.16 -31.07
CA VAL A 125 -10.35 -1.48 -29.91
C VAL A 125 -9.61 -2.49 -29.03
N PRO A 126 -8.32 -2.26 -28.69
CA PRO A 126 -7.60 -3.12 -27.75
C PRO A 126 -8.19 -3.00 -26.35
N VAL A 127 -8.25 -4.14 -25.65
CA VAL A 127 -8.77 -4.23 -24.28
C VAL A 127 -7.65 -4.69 -23.35
N ILE A 128 -7.54 -4.05 -22.19
CA ILE A 128 -6.66 -4.42 -21.09
C ILE A 128 -7.54 -4.79 -19.90
N ILE A 129 -7.35 -5.97 -19.33
CA ILE A 129 -7.99 -6.41 -18.10
C ILE A 129 -6.97 -6.32 -16.98
N SER A 130 -7.23 -5.46 -16.02
CA SER A 130 -6.39 -5.25 -14.84
C SER A 130 -7.07 -5.83 -13.61
N ALA A 131 -6.43 -6.83 -13.00
CA ALA A 131 -6.85 -7.43 -11.73
C ALA A 131 -6.04 -6.79 -10.60
N ILE A 132 -6.69 -6.03 -9.72
CA ILE A 132 -6.02 -5.21 -8.71
C ILE A 132 -6.15 -5.82 -7.32
N GLY A 133 -5.04 -5.85 -6.57
CA GLY A 133 -5.00 -6.21 -5.16
C GLY A 133 -4.22 -7.50 -4.88
N ALA A 134 -3.89 -7.67 -3.59
CA ALA A 134 -3.35 -8.91 -3.06
C ALA A 134 -4.51 -9.76 -2.53
N ARG A 135 -4.58 -11.02 -2.97
CA ARG A 135 -5.64 -11.96 -2.58
C ARG A 135 -5.58 -12.20 -1.07
N LYS A 136 -6.62 -11.81 -0.34
CA LYS A 136 -6.77 -11.96 1.12
C LYS A 136 -7.17 -13.38 1.52
N ASN A 137 -6.79 -14.40 0.75
CA ASN A 137 -7.07 -15.77 1.13
C ASN A 137 -6.40 -16.04 2.48
N GLY A 138 -7.20 -16.40 3.48
CA GLY A 138 -6.69 -16.96 4.73
C GLY A 138 -5.83 -18.20 4.46
N VAL A 139 -5.23 -18.75 5.53
CA VAL A 139 -4.37 -19.94 5.47
C VAL A 139 -4.98 -20.97 4.52
N PRO A 140 -4.28 -21.36 3.42
CA PRO A 140 -4.88 -22.22 2.42
C PRO A 140 -5.25 -23.55 3.08
N CYS A 141 -6.50 -23.94 2.92
CA CYS A 141 -6.97 -25.24 3.36
C CYS A 141 -6.13 -26.33 2.68
N THR A 142 -5.56 -27.23 3.47
CA THR A 142 -4.70 -28.32 2.99
C THR A 142 -5.49 -29.48 2.39
N CYS A 143 -6.81 -29.38 2.28
CA CYS A 143 -7.66 -30.47 1.86
C CYS A 143 -7.78 -30.51 0.32
N PRO A 144 -7.45 -31.64 -0.34
CA PRO A 144 -7.45 -31.75 -1.80
C PRO A 144 -8.84 -31.63 -2.46
N LEU A 145 -9.92 -31.60 -1.67
CA LEU A 145 -11.31 -31.46 -2.12
C LEU A 145 -11.99 -30.19 -1.61
N CYS A 146 -11.30 -29.36 -0.83
CA CYS A 146 -11.93 -28.20 -0.22
C CYS A 146 -12.02 -27.04 -1.23
N THR A 147 -13.25 -26.59 -1.48
CA THR A 147 -13.56 -25.42 -2.32
C THR A 147 -13.62 -24.13 -1.51
N SER A 148 -13.31 -24.17 -0.21
CA SER A 148 -13.39 -23.03 0.71
C SER A 148 -12.47 -21.88 0.30
N ASP A 149 -11.22 -22.17 -0.11
CA ASP A 149 -10.25 -21.17 -0.56
C ASP A 149 -10.60 -20.51 -1.89
N ARG A 150 -11.62 -21.02 -2.61
CA ARG A 150 -12.06 -20.52 -3.92
C ARG A 150 -13.21 -19.52 -3.85
N ARG A 151 -13.76 -19.23 -2.66
CA ARG A 151 -15.00 -18.45 -2.56
C ARG A 151 -14.82 -16.95 -2.34
N SER A 152 -13.70 -16.49 -1.77
CA SER A 152 -13.56 -15.07 -1.41
C SER A 152 -12.85 -14.22 -2.48
N CYS A 153 -11.88 -14.78 -3.20
CA CYS A 153 -11.08 -14.02 -4.17
C CYS A 153 -11.20 -14.56 -5.61
N VAL A 154 -11.01 -13.68 -6.59
CA VAL A 154 -10.90 -14.02 -8.01
C VAL A 154 -9.54 -14.66 -8.26
N THR A 155 -9.53 -15.88 -8.78
CA THR A 155 -8.30 -16.60 -9.12
C THR A 155 -7.69 -16.07 -10.42
N THR A 156 -6.37 -16.23 -10.59
CA THR A 156 -5.67 -15.88 -11.83
C THR A 156 -6.27 -16.59 -13.05
N SER A 157 -6.65 -17.87 -12.90
CA SER A 157 -7.30 -18.63 -13.96
C SER A 157 -8.61 -18.03 -14.44
N GLU A 158 -9.39 -17.45 -13.53
CA GLU A 158 -10.67 -16.81 -13.87
C GLU A 158 -10.46 -15.49 -14.60
N GLY A 159 -9.53 -14.66 -14.14
CA GLY A 159 -9.15 -13.42 -14.84
C GLY A 159 -8.57 -13.68 -16.23
N VAL A 160 -7.70 -14.68 -16.37
CA VAL A 160 -7.16 -15.11 -17.67
C VAL A 160 -8.26 -15.63 -18.59
N GLN A 161 -9.22 -16.39 -18.07
CA GLN A 161 -10.35 -16.88 -18.87
C GLN A 161 -11.22 -15.73 -19.38
N LEU A 162 -11.49 -14.73 -18.52
CA LEU A 162 -12.17 -13.51 -18.90
C LEU A 162 -11.41 -12.75 -20.01
N ALA A 163 -10.09 -12.63 -19.89
CA ALA A 163 -9.27 -11.98 -20.91
C ALA A 163 -9.29 -12.72 -22.25
N LYS A 164 -9.26 -14.06 -22.22
CA LYS A 164 -9.41 -14.87 -23.44
C LYS A 164 -10.75 -14.65 -24.11
N GLU A 165 -11.83 -14.52 -23.34
CA GLU A 165 -13.17 -14.29 -23.87
C GLU A 165 -13.30 -12.95 -24.62
N LEU A 166 -12.64 -11.90 -24.11
CA LEU A 166 -12.61 -10.58 -24.75
C LEU A 166 -11.48 -10.43 -25.79
N GLY A 167 -10.55 -11.39 -25.86
CA GLY A 167 -9.30 -11.26 -26.62
C GLY A 167 -8.46 -10.08 -26.13
N ALA A 168 -8.41 -9.90 -24.81
CA ALA A 168 -7.78 -8.81 -24.10
C ALA A 168 -6.39 -9.18 -23.56
N THR A 169 -5.60 -8.15 -23.22
CA THR A 169 -4.35 -8.32 -22.46
C THR A 169 -4.69 -8.42 -20.98
N TYR A 170 -4.22 -9.47 -20.30
CA TYR A 170 -4.45 -9.63 -18.85
C TYR A 170 -3.25 -9.16 -18.03
N LEU A 171 -3.50 -8.39 -16.97
CA LEU A 171 -2.49 -7.88 -16.06
C LEU A 171 -2.95 -8.05 -14.60
N GLU A 172 -2.11 -8.61 -13.74
CA GLU A 172 -2.31 -8.58 -12.28
C GLU A 172 -1.43 -7.51 -11.64
N LEU A 173 -2.04 -6.68 -10.79
CA LEU A 173 -1.38 -5.62 -10.04
C LEU A 173 -1.62 -5.87 -8.55
N HIS A 174 -0.62 -6.38 -7.84
CA HIS A 174 -0.77 -6.75 -6.43
C HIS A 174 -1.04 -5.56 -5.50
N THR A 175 -0.50 -4.40 -5.82
CA THR A 175 -0.72 -3.15 -5.08
C THR A 175 -0.76 -1.98 -6.05
N LEU A 176 -1.50 -0.93 -5.69
CA LEU A 176 -1.50 0.33 -6.42
C LEU A 176 -0.34 1.23 -5.98
N ASN A 177 0.89 0.72 -6.14
CA ASN A 177 2.11 1.46 -5.88
C ASN A 177 2.67 2.01 -7.20
N ASP A 178 3.15 3.25 -7.17
CA ASP A 178 3.78 3.98 -8.28
C ASP A 178 4.75 3.11 -9.07
N PHE A 179 5.60 2.30 -8.40
CA PHE A 179 6.56 1.45 -9.10
C PHE A 179 5.88 0.44 -10.05
N TYR A 180 4.86 -0.28 -9.58
CA TYR A 180 4.20 -1.31 -10.37
C TYR A 180 3.32 -0.70 -11.45
N ILE A 181 2.63 0.40 -11.11
CA ILE A 181 1.73 1.07 -12.03
C ILE A 181 2.51 1.72 -13.16
N GLN A 182 3.57 2.47 -12.88
CA GLN A 182 4.35 3.12 -13.93
C GLN A 182 5.06 2.10 -14.82
N LYS A 183 5.64 1.04 -14.24
CA LYS A 183 6.45 0.08 -15.00
C LYS A 183 5.62 -0.93 -15.78
N TYR A 184 4.62 -1.56 -15.15
CA TYR A 184 3.88 -2.67 -15.76
C TYR A 184 2.62 -2.17 -16.46
N PHE A 185 1.71 -1.52 -15.72
CA PHE A 185 0.49 -0.99 -16.33
C PHE A 185 0.81 0.11 -17.36
N GLY A 186 1.67 1.05 -16.99
CA GLY A 186 2.13 2.14 -17.85
C GLY A 186 2.80 1.63 -19.11
N GLY A 187 3.76 0.70 -19.01
CA GLY A 187 4.42 0.12 -20.18
C GLY A 187 3.45 -0.56 -21.17
N VAL A 188 2.47 -1.32 -20.66
CA VAL A 188 1.44 -1.95 -21.51
C VAL A 188 0.52 -0.91 -22.13
N LEU A 189 0.08 0.07 -21.33
CA LEU A 189 -0.80 1.13 -21.79
C LEU A 189 -0.13 1.98 -22.87
N GLU A 190 1.11 2.40 -22.64
CA GLU A 190 1.92 3.18 -23.56
C GLU A 190 2.17 2.45 -24.87
N TYR A 191 2.42 1.14 -24.82
CA TYR A 191 2.49 0.31 -26.03
C TYR A 191 1.21 0.46 -26.87
N PHE A 192 0.03 0.30 -26.26
CA PHE A 192 -1.23 0.46 -26.97
C PHE A 192 -1.46 1.90 -27.44
N MET A 193 -1.06 2.91 -26.66
CA MET A 193 -1.16 4.31 -27.10
C MET A 193 -0.33 4.56 -28.36
N ILE A 194 0.91 4.07 -28.39
CA ILE A 194 1.79 4.18 -29.56
C ILE A 194 1.20 3.45 -30.76
N GLN A 195 0.67 2.24 -30.57
CA GLN A 195 0.00 1.48 -31.64
C GLN A 195 -1.22 2.23 -32.18
N SER A 196 -2.10 2.74 -31.32
CA SER A 196 -3.29 3.49 -31.73
C SER A 196 -2.91 4.78 -32.47
N LEU A 197 -1.86 5.49 -32.04
CA LEU A 197 -1.33 6.66 -32.75
C LEU A 197 -0.77 6.30 -34.13
N ASN A 198 -0.03 5.20 -34.23
CA ASN A 198 0.52 4.72 -35.49
C ASN A 198 -0.59 4.32 -36.48
N GLN A 199 -1.63 3.63 -36.00
CA GLN A 199 -2.80 3.29 -36.81
C GLN A 199 -3.51 4.53 -37.33
N LYS A 200 -3.82 5.51 -36.47
CA LYS A 200 -4.44 6.79 -36.87
C LYS A 200 -3.59 7.55 -37.88
N SER A 201 -2.27 7.47 -37.80
CA SER A 201 -1.36 8.08 -38.78
C SER A 201 -1.37 7.35 -40.12
N SER A 202 -1.43 6.02 -40.09
CA SER A 202 -1.49 5.16 -41.29
C SER A 202 -2.83 5.27 -42.00
N GLU A 203 -3.95 5.32 -41.28
CA GLU A 203 -5.28 5.54 -41.86
C GLU A 203 -5.40 6.88 -42.59
N LYS A 204 -4.74 7.93 -42.09
CA LYS A 204 -4.64 9.21 -42.79
C LYS A 204 -3.88 9.10 -44.12
N MET A 205 -2.87 8.22 -44.22
CA MET A 205 -2.20 7.90 -45.49
C MET A 205 -3.01 6.92 -46.37
N LYS A 206 -3.71 5.95 -45.77
CA LYS A 206 -4.54 4.95 -46.45
C LYS A 206 -5.88 5.48 -46.95
N LYS A 207 -6.38 6.63 -46.45
CA LYS A 207 -7.51 7.35 -47.07
C LYS A 207 -7.24 7.77 -48.53
N ARG A 208 -6.01 7.62 -49.04
CA ARG A 208 -5.64 7.78 -50.45
C ARG A 208 -5.72 6.49 -51.30
N ARG A 209 -5.96 5.31 -50.70
CA ARG A 209 -6.18 4.02 -51.40
C ARG A 209 -7.30 3.21 -50.73
N LYS A 210 -8.39 3.02 -51.46
CA LYS A 210 -9.62 2.36 -51.01
C LYS A 210 -9.38 0.95 -50.43
N THR A 211 -10.12 0.70 -49.35
CA THR A 211 -10.51 -0.60 -48.78
C THR A 211 -9.38 -1.45 -48.18
N GLN A 212 -9.21 -1.37 -46.85
CA GLN A 212 -8.57 -2.47 -46.13
C GLN A 212 -9.12 -2.61 -44.72
N ARG A 213 -9.51 -3.84 -44.37
CA ARG A 213 -9.89 -4.27 -43.02
C ARG A 213 -8.84 -3.81 -42.02
N CYS A 214 -9.26 -3.15 -40.95
CA CYS A 214 -8.39 -2.80 -39.84
C CYS A 214 -7.88 -4.09 -39.22
N HIS A 215 -6.56 -4.32 -39.28
CA HIS A 215 -5.95 -5.47 -38.63
C HIS A 215 -6.05 -5.24 -37.13
N ARG A 216 -6.76 -6.14 -36.44
CA ARG A 216 -6.84 -6.17 -34.97
C ARG A 216 -5.40 -6.13 -34.43
N VAL A 217 -5.08 -5.11 -33.62
CA VAL A 217 -3.79 -5.11 -32.90
C VAL A 217 -3.80 -6.36 -32.05
N GLN A 218 -2.92 -7.31 -32.39
CA GLN A 218 -2.78 -8.49 -31.57
C GLN A 218 -2.03 -8.04 -30.30
N PRO A 219 -2.65 -8.16 -29.12
CA PRO A 219 -2.01 -7.76 -27.89
C PRO A 219 -0.72 -8.57 -27.72
N PRO A 220 0.36 -7.98 -27.18
CA PRO A 220 1.55 -8.75 -26.84
C PRO A 220 1.13 -9.83 -25.83
N GLN A 221 1.49 -11.08 -26.12
CA GLN A 221 1.36 -12.14 -25.12
C GLN A 221 2.47 -11.92 -24.10
N LEU A 222 2.15 -11.17 -23.07
CA LEU A 222 3.03 -11.03 -21.93
C LEU A 222 3.05 -12.37 -21.21
N GLU A 223 4.23 -12.96 -21.10
CA GLU A 223 4.43 -13.95 -20.06
C GLU A 223 4.10 -13.27 -18.74
N GLN A 224 3.19 -13.87 -17.97
CA GLN A 224 2.90 -13.33 -16.65
C GLN A 224 4.24 -13.26 -15.90
N PRO A 225 4.53 -12.15 -15.21
CA PRO A 225 5.72 -12.09 -14.39
C PRO A 225 5.70 -13.33 -13.51
N GLU A 226 6.79 -14.11 -13.58
CA GLU A 226 6.97 -15.27 -12.73
C GLU A 226 6.62 -14.81 -11.31
N LYS A 227 5.64 -15.49 -10.69
CA LYS A 227 5.06 -15.06 -9.42
C LYS A 227 6.25 -14.88 -8.49
N MET A 228 6.59 -13.62 -8.18
CA MET A 228 7.76 -13.34 -7.36
C MET A 228 7.58 -14.19 -6.11
N PRO A 229 8.63 -14.90 -5.66
CA PRO A 229 8.55 -15.60 -4.40
C PRO A 229 8.00 -14.59 -3.42
N ILE A 230 6.92 -14.96 -2.74
CA ILE A 230 6.38 -14.13 -1.66
C ILE A 230 7.56 -13.99 -0.72
N LEU A 231 8.22 -12.84 -0.76
CA LEU A 231 9.14 -12.43 0.28
C LEU A 231 8.23 -12.28 1.48
N LYS A 232 8.07 -13.37 2.22
CA LYS A 232 7.55 -13.31 3.57
C LYS A 232 8.58 -12.45 4.27
N GLY A 233 8.30 -11.15 4.37
CA GLY A 233 9.02 -10.31 5.30
C GLY A 233 8.95 -11.06 6.62
N GLU A 234 10.12 -11.41 7.15
CA GLU A 234 10.20 -12.02 8.45
C GLU A 234 9.42 -11.11 9.39
N ALA A 235 8.44 -11.69 10.11
CA ALA A 235 7.64 -10.89 11.01
C ALA A 235 8.61 -10.17 11.95
N SER A 236 8.45 -8.86 12.12
CA SER A 236 9.39 -8.07 12.90
C SER A 236 9.53 -8.70 14.29
N HIS A 237 10.73 -9.19 14.60
CA HIS A 237 11.06 -9.69 15.93
C HIS A 237 11.33 -8.55 16.91
N TYR A 238 11.16 -7.29 16.50
CA TYR A 238 11.48 -6.09 17.28
C TYR A 238 10.99 -6.16 18.73
N ASN A 239 9.73 -6.57 18.97
CA ASN A 239 9.20 -6.67 20.34
C ASN A 239 9.93 -7.75 21.15
N ALA A 240 10.08 -8.94 20.59
CA ALA A 240 10.78 -10.05 21.24
C ALA A 240 12.27 -9.71 21.46
N ASP A 241 12.93 -9.08 20.49
CA ASP A 241 14.34 -8.71 20.56
C ASP A 241 14.57 -7.60 21.61
N LEU A 242 13.67 -6.62 21.67
CA LEU A 242 13.74 -5.56 22.67
C LEU A 242 13.47 -6.12 24.08
N HIS A 243 12.47 -6.98 24.24
CA HIS A 243 12.21 -7.67 25.51
C HIS A 243 13.39 -8.55 25.95
N ASN A 244 13.96 -9.32 25.01
CA ASN A 244 15.15 -10.14 25.26
C ASN A 244 16.35 -9.29 25.69
N LEU A 245 16.49 -8.07 25.17
CA LEU A 245 17.56 -7.15 25.57
C LEU A 245 17.45 -6.78 27.06
N LEU A 246 16.24 -6.59 27.59
CA LEU A 246 16.00 -6.38 29.02
C LEU A 246 16.30 -7.65 29.83
N CYS A 247 15.87 -8.83 29.36
CA CYS A 247 16.05 -10.09 30.10
C CYS A 247 17.50 -10.59 30.12
N CYS A 248 18.25 -10.39 29.04
CA CYS A 248 19.63 -10.83 28.92
C CYS A 248 20.64 -9.78 29.41
N CYS A 249 20.20 -8.55 29.68
CA CYS A 249 21.02 -7.42 30.13
C CYS A 249 22.27 -7.13 29.26
N GLN A 250 22.25 -7.55 27.99
CA GLN A 250 23.40 -7.41 27.11
C GLN A 250 23.65 -5.93 26.81
N CYS A 251 24.87 -5.45 27.09
CA CYS A 251 25.25 -4.05 26.90
C CYS A 251 24.48 -3.04 27.78
N ALA A 252 23.90 -3.49 28.90
CA ALA A 252 23.30 -2.58 29.88
C ALA A 252 24.34 -1.56 30.37
N ASP A 253 24.01 -0.28 30.24
CA ASP A 253 24.87 0.85 30.59
C ASP A 253 24.30 1.69 31.74
N VAL A 254 23.21 1.19 32.36
CA VAL A 254 22.57 1.72 33.57
C VAL A 254 22.18 0.58 34.49
N ALA A 255 22.38 0.76 35.78
CA ALA A 255 21.87 -0.12 36.82
C ALA A 255 21.15 0.72 37.89
N PHE A 256 19.87 0.42 38.10
CA PHE A 256 19.05 1.04 39.14
C PHE A 256 19.14 0.25 40.43
N TYR A 257 19.41 0.93 41.54
CA TYR A 257 19.52 0.34 42.87
C TYR A 257 18.44 0.93 43.79
N PRO A 258 17.78 0.11 44.62
CA PRO A 258 17.08 0.61 45.80
C PRO A 258 18.07 1.29 46.77
N GLU A 259 17.58 2.14 47.68
CA GLU A 259 18.42 2.77 48.71
C GLU A 259 19.17 1.77 49.59
N ASP A 260 18.63 0.56 49.78
CA ASP A 260 19.25 -0.53 50.53
C ASP A 260 20.32 -1.31 49.73
N LEU A 261 20.56 -0.92 48.47
CA LEU A 261 21.52 -1.50 47.54
C LEU A 261 21.35 -3.02 47.32
N SER A 262 20.16 -3.57 47.59
CA SER A 262 19.90 -5.00 47.59
C SER A 262 20.03 -5.66 46.22
N ARG A 263 19.13 -5.35 45.27
CA ARG A 263 19.11 -5.92 43.92
C ARG A 263 19.03 -4.84 42.85
N ALA A 264 20.00 -4.84 41.94
CA ALA A 264 20.02 -3.93 40.81
C ALA A 264 19.05 -4.37 39.71
N VAL A 265 18.46 -3.40 39.02
CA VAL A 265 17.72 -3.61 37.77
C VAL A 265 18.48 -2.92 36.64
N GLU A 266 18.93 -3.71 35.68
CA GLU A 266 19.77 -3.24 34.57
C GLU A 266 18.93 -2.74 33.40
N ALA A 267 19.41 -1.71 32.72
CA ALA A 267 18.72 -1.06 31.61
C ALA A 267 19.69 -0.33 30.67
N HIS A 268 19.13 0.27 29.62
CA HIS A 268 19.86 0.92 28.54
C HIS A 268 19.48 2.41 28.43
N LYS A 269 20.45 3.33 28.52
CA LYS A 269 20.23 4.78 28.42
C LYS A 269 19.50 5.15 27.14
N ILE A 270 19.87 4.56 26.01
CA ILE A 270 19.30 4.91 24.71
C ILE A 270 17.79 4.66 24.68
N ILE A 271 17.34 3.56 25.27
CA ILE A 271 15.92 3.19 25.34
C ILE A 271 15.21 4.13 26.31
N LEU A 272 15.76 4.32 27.51
CA LEU A 272 15.18 5.19 28.54
C LEU A 272 15.04 6.65 28.06
N CYS A 273 16.08 7.20 27.43
CA CYS A 273 16.06 8.55 26.87
C CYS A 273 15.04 8.71 25.73
N SER A 274 14.77 7.65 24.97
CA SER A 274 13.80 7.69 23.87
C SER A 274 12.35 7.81 24.35
N VAL A 275 12.05 7.34 25.57
CA VAL A 275 10.68 7.28 26.09
C VAL A 275 10.33 8.39 27.08
N SER A 276 11.33 9.08 27.67
CA SER A 276 11.05 10.15 28.64
C SER A 276 12.13 11.23 28.73
N HIS A 277 11.67 12.48 28.78
CA HIS A 277 12.53 13.64 29.10
C HIS A 277 13.15 13.57 30.49
N LEU A 278 12.53 12.84 31.43
CA LEU A 278 13.09 12.62 32.76
C LEU A 278 14.44 11.89 32.66
N PHE A 279 14.52 10.83 31.86
CA PHE A 279 15.74 10.06 31.69
C PHE A 279 16.81 10.82 30.90
N MET A 280 16.40 11.63 29.92
CA MET A 280 17.33 12.54 29.22
C MET A 280 17.99 13.55 30.17
N LEU A 281 17.24 14.07 31.15
CA LEU A 281 17.78 14.94 32.19
C LEU A 281 18.66 14.15 33.17
N LEU A 282 18.21 12.97 33.60
CA LEU A 282 18.93 12.12 34.54
C LEU A 282 20.33 11.73 34.02
N PHE A 283 20.44 11.40 32.74
CA PHE A 283 21.70 10.98 32.11
C PHE A 283 22.48 12.13 31.47
N GLY A 284 22.06 13.39 31.66
CA GLY A 284 22.78 14.56 31.16
C GLY A 284 22.78 14.71 29.64
N VAL A 285 21.86 14.04 28.92
CA VAL A 285 21.66 14.20 27.47
C VAL A 285 21.02 15.55 27.17
N LYS A 286 20.11 15.99 28.05
CA LYS A 286 19.46 17.31 27.97
C LYS A 286 19.84 18.14 29.19
N SER A 287 20.14 19.43 28.99
CA SER A 287 20.45 20.31 30.11
C SER A 287 19.16 20.72 30.85
N PRO A 288 19.21 20.96 32.18
CA PRO A 288 18.07 21.48 32.93
C PRO A 288 17.56 22.83 32.41
N SER A 289 18.44 23.64 31.81
CA SER A 289 18.12 24.94 31.20
C SER A 289 17.34 24.82 29.89
N ASP A 290 17.42 23.69 29.19
CA ASP A 290 16.72 23.47 27.91
C ASP A 290 15.31 22.87 28.09
N SER A 291 14.90 22.61 29.34
CA SER A 291 13.60 22.05 29.68
C SER A 291 12.62 23.15 30.08
N GLN A 292 11.51 23.26 29.35
CA GLN A 292 10.43 24.23 29.65
C GLN A 292 9.63 23.86 30.91
N ASP A 293 9.77 22.62 31.41
CA ASP A 293 9.00 22.10 32.52
C ASP A 293 9.87 21.90 33.78
N ALA A 294 9.74 22.85 34.72
CA ALA A 294 10.44 22.83 36.00
C ALA A 294 10.01 21.63 36.88
N SER A 295 8.81 21.08 36.67
CA SER A 295 8.31 19.96 37.47
C SER A 295 9.06 18.66 37.20
N ILE A 296 9.44 18.41 35.93
CA ILE A 296 10.19 17.21 35.53
C ILE A 296 11.61 17.25 36.11
N VAL A 297 12.25 18.42 36.12
CA VAL A 297 13.59 18.61 36.71
C VAL A 297 13.55 18.33 38.21
N GLN A 298 12.51 18.80 38.91
CA GLN A 298 12.32 18.54 40.33
C GLN A 298 12.06 17.05 40.60
N LEU A 299 11.22 16.42 39.76
CA LEU A 299 10.87 15.01 39.86
C LEU A 299 12.09 14.09 39.66
N ALA A 300 12.94 14.39 38.68
CA ALA A 300 14.18 13.64 38.45
C ALA A 300 15.10 13.67 39.69
N LYS A 301 15.24 14.83 40.33
CA LYS A 301 16.06 15.00 41.54
C LYS A 301 15.43 14.37 42.78
N SER A 302 14.11 14.34 42.86
CA SER A 302 13.39 13.76 44.00
C SER A 302 13.35 12.24 43.94
N LEU A 303 13.29 11.65 42.75
CA LEU A 303 13.19 10.21 42.58
C LEU A 303 14.55 9.51 42.48
N PHE A 304 15.59 10.18 41.96
CA PHE A 304 16.84 9.53 41.62
C PHE A 304 18.08 10.27 42.16
N VAL A 305 19.15 9.50 42.43
CA VAL A 305 20.53 9.99 42.55
C VAL A 305 21.37 9.24 41.55
N VAL A 306 22.15 9.94 40.74
CA VAL A 306 23.18 9.30 39.89
C VAL A 306 24.48 9.28 40.67
N GLU A 307 25.00 8.10 40.94
CA GLU A 307 26.32 7.94 41.52
C GLU A 307 27.36 7.90 40.39
N ALA A 308 28.24 8.90 40.36
CA ALA A 308 29.41 8.84 39.51
C ALA A 308 30.31 7.73 40.06
N GLY A 309 30.45 6.64 39.29
CA GLY A 309 31.28 5.52 39.72
C GLY A 309 32.72 5.97 39.96
N ASP A 310 33.25 5.69 41.16
CA ASP A 310 34.68 5.78 41.40
C ASP A 310 35.42 4.86 40.41
N PRO A 311 36.54 5.32 39.81
CA PRO A 311 37.36 4.47 38.98
C PRO A 311 37.95 3.34 39.85
N PHE A 312 37.34 2.15 39.78
CA PHE A 312 37.88 0.96 40.42
C PHE A 312 39.33 0.72 39.95
N PRO A 313 40.22 0.22 40.82
CA PRO A 313 41.59 -0.08 40.46
C PRO A 313 41.62 -1.10 39.32
N SER A 314 42.37 -0.77 38.28
CA SER A 314 42.61 -1.55 37.07
C SER A 314 42.73 -3.06 37.35
N SER A 315 41.81 -3.83 36.77
CA SER A 315 41.92 -5.30 36.69
C SER A 315 43.20 -5.69 35.93
N PRO A 316 43.97 -6.70 36.39
CA PRO A 316 45.14 -7.16 35.68
C PRO A 316 44.71 -7.97 34.45
N HIS A 317 45.29 -7.61 33.31
CA HIS A 317 45.31 -8.33 32.03
C HIS A 317 44.11 -8.17 31.06
N GLY A 318 44.33 -7.33 30.04
CA GLY A 318 44.06 -7.68 28.64
C GLY A 318 42.63 -7.58 28.09
N ALA A 319 41.61 -7.31 28.90
CA ALA A 319 40.26 -7.00 28.42
C ALA A 319 40.13 -5.48 28.15
N PRO A 320 39.45 -5.05 27.07
CA PRO A 320 39.10 -3.64 26.90
C PRO A 320 38.31 -3.15 28.12
N PRO A 321 38.47 -1.91 28.58
CA PRO A 321 37.77 -1.42 29.76
C PRO A 321 36.27 -1.43 29.50
N CYS A 322 35.55 -2.42 30.05
CA CYS A 322 34.11 -2.36 30.14
C CYS A 322 33.77 -1.18 31.04
N VAL A 323 33.22 -0.13 30.44
CA VAL A 323 32.72 1.03 31.19
C VAL A 323 31.64 0.49 32.14
N PRO A 324 31.80 0.66 33.47
CA PRO A 324 30.79 0.18 34.40
C PRO A 324 29.46 0.90 34.13
N PRO A 325 28.32 0.21 34.28
CA PRO A 325 27.02 0.84 34.10
C PRO A 325 26.86 2.01 35.08
N VAL A 326 26.19 3.06 34.62
CA VAL A 326 25.87 4.21 35.47
C VAL A 326 24.95 3.75 36.57
N ARG A 327 25.37 3.99 37.81
CA ARG A 327 24.60 3.62 38.99
C ARG A 327 23.58 4.70 39.29
N VAL A 328 22.32 4.29 39.40
CA VAL A 328 21.22 5.19 39.72
C VAL A 328 20.52 4.66 40.98
N VAL A 329 20.59 5.40 42.07
CA VAL A 329 19.85 5.08 43.29
C VAL A 329 18.44 5.64 43.18
N VAL A 330 17.45 4.80 43.43
CA VAL A 330 16.03 5.13 43.43
C VAL A 330 15.60 5.40 44.86
N LYS A 331 15.22 6.65 45.15
CA LYS A 331 14.87 7.11 46.51
C LYS A 331 13.48 6.68 46.96
N ASP A 332 12.54 6.62 46.02
CA ASP A 332 11.15 6.27 46.32
C ASP A 332 10.95 4.75 46.30
N SER A 333 10.59 4.18 47.44
CA SER A 333 10.46 2.72 47.60
C SER A 333 9.30 2.13 46.82
N VAL A 334 8.20 2.88 46.66
CA VAL A 334 7.03 2.46 45.87
C VAL A 334 7.41 2.40 44.39
N PHE A 335 8.02 3.47 43.88
CA PHE A 335 8.53 3.53 42.52
C PHE A 335 9.58 2.44 42.26
N CYS A 336 10.49 2.20 43.21
CA CYS A 336 11.49 1.15 43.10
C CYS A 336 10.85 -0.25 42.98
N SER A 337 9.74 -0.51 43.69
CA SER A 337 9.01 -1.77 43.59
C SER A 337 8.32 -1.96 42.23
N CYS A 338 7.85 -0.87 41.61
CA CYS A 338 7.22 -0.89 40.29
C CYS A 338 8.23 -0.81 39.13
N LEU A 339 9.50 -0.51 39.40
CA LEU A 339 10.50 -0.27 38.37
C LEU A 339 10.68 -1.45 37.39
N PRO A 340 10.71 -2.72 37.83
CA PRO A 340 10.78 -3.86 36.91
C PRO A 340 9.60 -3.89 35.93
N ASP A 341 8.37 -3.62 36.41
CA ASP A 341 7.16 -3.62 35.59
C ASP A 341 7.15 -2.43 34.62
N ILE A 342 7.61 -1.26 35.07
CA ILE A 342 7.77 -0.07 34.22
C ILE A 342 8.79 -0.34 33.11
N LEU A 343 9.92 -0.97 33.42
CA LEU A 343 10.92 -1.33 32.41
C LEU A 343 10.37 -2.40 31.46
N HIS A 344 9.66 -3.39 31.97
CA HIS A 344 8.99 -4.37 31.12
C HIS A 344 8.05 -3.68 30.13
N PHE A 345 7.20 -2.75 30.60
CA PHE A 345 6.31 -1.94 29.75
C PHE A 345 7.07 -1.14 28.68
N ILE A 346 8.17 -0.48 29.06
CA ILE A 346 9.01 0.30 28.13
C ILE A 346 9.59 -0.58 27.02
N TYR A 347 10.03 -1.80 27.35
CA TYR A 347 10.71 -2.70 26.42
C TYR A 347 9.76 -3.61 25.63
N SER A 348 8.53 -3.83 26.10
CA SER A 348 7.50 -4.61 25.39
C SER A 348 6.58 -3.74 24.52
N GLY A 349 6.44 -2.44 24.83
CA GLY A 349 5.53 -1.54 24.13
C GLY A 349 4.05 -1.95 24.20
N THR A 350 3.68 -2.85 25.13
CA THR A 350 2.30 -3.33 25.32
C THR A 350 1.44 -2.27 25.99
N CYS A 351 0.17 -2.13 25.57
CA CYS A 351 -0.78 -1.24 26.23
C CYS A 351 -0.94 -1.63 27.71
N TRP A 352 -1.07 -0.64 28.60
CA TRP A 352 -1.20 -0.83 30.06
C TRP A 352 -2.37 -1.76 30.46
N GLU A 353 -3.32 -1.99 29.56
CA GLU A 353 -4.48 -2.87 29.76
C GLU A 353 -4.14 -4.38 29.83
N GLN A 354 -2.89 -4.79 29.54
CA GLN A 354 -2.46 -6.20 29.54
C GLN A 354 -1.53 -6.59 30.71
N ILE A 355 -1.23 -5.65 31.62
CA ILE A 355 -0.46 -5.86 32.86
C ILE A 355 -1.42 -5.69 34.03
#